data_AF-A0A6A0ATW6-F1
#
_entry.id   AF-A0A6A0ATW6-F1
#
_cell.length_a   1.000
_cell.length_b   1.000
_cell.length_c   1.000
_cell.angle_alpha   90.00
_cell.angle_beta   90.00
_cell.angle_gamma   90.00
#
_symmetry.space_group_name_H-M   'P 1'
#
loop_
_entity.id
_entity.type
_entity.pdbx_description
1 polymer ?
#
loop_
_entity_poly.entity_id
_entity_poly.type
_entity_poly.pdbx_seq_one_letter_code
_entity_poly.pdbx_strand_id
1 'polypeptide(L)'
;MSGKDRYAAEVLADSRRCAGEIRSTDDHERNRVNPRTLLRRFGLLTGIGILAALPLSPAGALPAPSAAAPRATAPTLVTGSEGRQSIARCPAGTTVMGGGYQATRFARANGGSVYDYVTANGPVAADNSWRAGVLRDTSTVVAYALCAPDEQGYRIATGNSAHQSDATCPTGTRVVGGGYGIQSFARANGGTIYDYATANGPVATDNSWRARMHQGSSRITATAVCAPESMGHRIATGPSAGQSDATCPTGTRVIGGGYGIQTFVHARGGTLYDSLTANGPVATDNSWRARMLHDSGRVIALAVCAPESLGYRIATGPSARDSQAACPAGTRVAGGGYGVQRFVRANGGEIYDYPVVNGPTPGATSWRAHMLHDSGRVIALAVCAPTG
;
A
#
# COMPACT_ATOMS: atom_id res chain seq x y z
N MET A 1 -6.73 -28.77 0.39
CA MET A 1 -6.98 -27.64 -0.52
C MET A 1 -5.94 -26.56 -0.24
N SER A 2 -5.14 -26.22 -1.25
CA SER A 2 -4.03 -25.26 -1.11
C SER A 2 -4.56 -23.82 -1.17
N GLY A 3 -3.83 -22.85 -0.61
CA GLY A 3 -4.21 -21.42 -0.62
C GLY A 3 -4.43 -20.81 -2.02
N LYS A 4 -4.11 -21.56 -3.08
CA LYS A 4 -4.29 -21.27 -4.51
C LYS A 4 -5.76 -21.15 -4.91
N ASP A 5 -6.65 -21.93 -4.31
CA ASP A 5 -8.05 -22.05 -4.77
C ASP A 5 -9.02 -21.10 -4.05
N ARG A 6 -8.60 -20.46 -2.94
CA ARG A 6 -9.46 -19.52 -2.20
C ARG A 6 -9.53 -18.14 -2.86
N TYR A 7 -8.39 -17.59 -3.30
CA TYR A 7 -8.36 -16.21 -3.84
C TYR A 7 -9.02 -16.08 -5.22
N ALA A 8 -8.86 -17.06 -6.10
CA ALA A 8 -9.48 -17.04 -7.43
C ALA A 8 -10.98 -17.40 -7.39
N ALA A 9 -11.41 -18.32 -6.51
CA ALA A 9 -12.80 -18.75 -6.44
C ALA A 9 -13.70 -17.75 -5.70
N GLU A 10 -13.20 -17.05 -4.67
CA GLU A 10 -13.99 -16.06 -3.93
C GLU A 10 -14.24 -14.78 -4.75
N VAL A 11 -13.30 -14.38 -5.62
CA VAL A 11 -13.47 -13.21 -6.50
C VAL A 11 -14.42 -13.48 -7.68
N LEU A 12 -14.46 -14.71 -8.19
CA LEU A 12 -15.37 -15.07 -9.30
C LEU A 12 -16.81 -15.35 -8.84
N ALA A 13 -17.01 -15.86 -7.63
CA ALA A 13 -18.35 -16.19 -7.12
C ALA A 13 -19.22 -14.94 -6.85
N ASP A 14 -18.61 -13.80 -6.52
CA ASP A 14 -19.35 -12.58 -6.17
C ASP A 14 -19.88 -11.81 -7.40
N SER A 15 -19.21 -11.98 -8.56
CA SER A 15 -19.64 -11.40 -9.84
C SER A 15 -21.03 -11.87 -10.32
N ARG A 16 -21.48 -13.05 -9.87
CA ARG A 16 -22.81 -13.60 -10.20
C ARG A 16 -23.91 -13.18 -9.22
N ARG A 17 -23.56 -12.69 -8.02
CA ARG A 17 -24.54 -12.26 -7.01
C ARG A 17 -24.94 -10.80 -7.15
N CYS A 18 -24.10 -9.94 -7.74
CA CYS A 18 -24.45 -8.55 -7.99
C CYS A 18 -25.40 -8.32 -9.18
N ALA A 19 -25.84 -9.38 -9.86
CA ALA A 19 -26.72 -9.29 -11.04
C ALA A 19 -28.19 -9.72 -10.79
N GLY A 20 -28.58 -10.09 -9.56
CA GLY A 20 -29.92 -10.65 -9.31
C GLY A 20 -30.54 -10.24 -7.97
N GLU A 21 -31.71 -9.59 -8.07
CA GLU A 21 -32.78 -9.45 -7.07
C GLU A 21 -32.50 -8.80 -5.71
N ILE A 22 -33.00 -7.56 -5.59
CA ILE A 22 -33.45 -7.00 -4.32
C ILE A 22 -34.73 -7.75 -3.92
N ARG A 23 -34.64 -8.71 -3.00
CA ARG A 23 -35.79 -9.15 -2.20
C ARG A 23 -35.42 -9.23 -0.71
N SER A 24 -36.23 -8.50 0.05
CA SER A 24 -36.33 -8.50 1.51
C SER A 24 -36.67 -9.90 2.03
N THR A 25 -36.00 -10.33 3.09
CA THR A 25 -36.61 -10.98 4.26
C THR A 25 -35.65 -10.95 5.45
N ASP A 26 -36.21 -10.61 6.62
CA ASP A 26 -35.69 -10.90 7.95
C ASP A 26 -35.38 -12.40 8.12
N ASP A 27 -34.37 -12.74 8.92
CA ASP A 27 -34.60 -13.59 10.09
C ASP A 27 -33.35 -13.75 10.97
N HIS A 28 -33.61 -13.76 12.28
CA HIS A 28 -32.73 -14.27 13.33
C HIS A 28 -32.44 -15.76 13.11
N GLU A 29 -31.21 -16.21 13.35
CA GLU A 29 -30.94 -17.14 14.46
C GLU A 29 -29.46 -17.57 14.61
N ARG A 30 -29.16 -17.78 15.89
CA ARG A 30 -28.06 -18.47 16.57
C ARG A 30 -27.26 -19.48 15.73
N ASN A 31 -25.95 -19.51 15.96
CA ASN A 31 -25.28 -20.78 16.19
C ASN A 31 -24.08 -20.68 17.15
N ARG A 32 -24.19 -21.46 18.23
CA ARG A 32 -23.14 -21.77 19.21
C ARG A 32 -22.13 -22.73 18.57
N VAL A 33 -20.84 -22.53 18.81
CA VAL A 33 -19.83 -23.58 18.61
C VAL A 33 -19.19 -23.91 19.96
N ASN A 34 -19.22 -25.20 20.26
CA ASN A 34 -18.71 -25.86 21.45
C ASN A 34 -17.26 -26.31 21.20
N PRO A 35 -16.26 -26.07 22.07
CA PRO A 35 -14.92 -26.58 21.88
C PRO A 35 -14.70 -27.88 22.67
N ARG A 36 -14.32 -28.95 21.97
CA ARG A 36 -13.69 -30.12 22.59
C ARG A 36 -12.51 -30.58 21.75
N THR A 37 -11.54 -31.14 22.48
CA THR A 37 -10.38 -31.97 22.07
C THR A 37 -9.06 -31.24 21.90
N LEU A 38 -7.92 -31.76 22.38
CA LEU A 38 -7.59 -32.82 23.35
C LEU A 38 -6.09 -32.64 23.62
N LEU A 39 -5.67 -32.69 24.90
CA LEU A 39 -4.28 -32.92 25.27
C LEU A 39 -3.90 -34.37 24.94
N ARG A 40 -2.70 -34.57 24.38
CA ARG A 40 -1.95 -35.82 24.59
C ARG A 40 -0.43 -35.58 24.56
N ARG A 41 0.21 -36.16 25.57
CA ARG A 41 1.64 -36.18 25.89
C ARG A 41 2.39 -37.29 25.15
N PHE A 42 3.71 -37.32 25.41
CA PHE A 42 4.75 -38.35 25.18
C PHE A 42 5.57 -38.15 23.89
N GLY A 43 6.90 -38.25 23.86
CA GLY A 43 7.85 -38.80 24.83
C GLY A 43 9.31 -38.48 24.47
N LEU A 44 10.20 -38.93 25.35
CA LEU A 44 11.65 -38.69 25.52
C LEU A 44 12.56 -39.59 24.63
N LEU A 45 13.83 -39.15 24.48
CA LEU A 45 15.10 -39.91 24.26
C LEU A 45 15.29 -40.54 22.87
N THR A 46 16.47 -40.69 22.24
CA THR A 46 17.91 -40.80 22.56
C THR A 46 18.69 -40.27 21.31
N GLY A 47 19.88 -39.66 21.36
CA GLY A 47 21.18 -40.27 21.67
C GLY A 47 21.71 -41.16 20.53
N ILE A 48 22.67 -40.68 19.72
CA ILE A 48 23.78 -41.44 19.08
C ILE A 48 24.78 -40.42 18.53
N GLY A 49 26.02 -40.48 19.03
CA GLY A 49 27.18 -39.80 18.46
C GLY A 49 27.75 -40.60 17.30
N ILE A 50 28.19 -39.91 16.25
CA ILE A 50 28.97 -40.48 15.15
C ILE A 50 30.27 -39.68 15.06
N LEU A 51 31.38 -40.33 15.43
CA LEU A 51 32.72 -39.96 14.99
C LEU A 51 32.91 -40.45 13.55
N ALA A 52 33.26 -39.56 12.62
CA ALA A 52 33.82 -39.97 11.34
C ALA A 52 34.70 -38.85 10.72
N ALA A 53 35.99 -39.19 10.61
CA ALA A 53 36.99 -38.83 9.61
C ALA A 53 36.98 -37.39 9.01
N LEU A 54 38.06 -36.66 9.30
CA LEU A 54 38.50 -35.46 8.57
C LEU A 54 39.08 -35.85 7.19
N PRO A 55 38.53 -35.37 6.07
CA PRO A 55 39.26 -35.31 4.81
C PRO A 55 40.14 -34.06 4.76
N LEU A 56 41.38 -34.23 4.32
CA LEU A 56 42.31 -33.16 3.97
C LEU A 56 41.73 -32.35 2.80
N SER A 57 41.37 -31.10 3.05
CA SER A 57 40.96 -30.16 2.01
C SER A 57 42.16 -29.68 1.19
N PRO A 58 42.07 -29.65 -0.16
CA PRO A 58 43.06 -28.97 -0.98
C PRO A 58 43.03 -27.45 -0.72
N ALA A 59 44.19 -26.82 -0.85
CA ALA A 59 44.41 -25.39 -0.70
C ALA A 59 43.32 -24.58 -1.43
N GLY A 60 42.47 -23.90 -0.66
CA GLY A 60 41.42 -23.04 -1.19
C GLY A 60 42.03 -21.88 -1.96
N ALA A 61 41.63 -21.74 -3.22
CA ALA A 61 41.75 -20.49 -3.95
C ALA A 61 41.17 -19.37 -3.09
N LEU A 62 41.91 -18.26 -2.96
CA LEU A 62 41.43 -17.05 -2.31
C LEU A 62 40.08 -16.67 -2.92
N PRO A 63 39.01 -16.49 -2.12
CA PRO A 63 37.74 -16.02 -2.65
C PRO A 63 37.98 -14.67 -3.31
N ALA A 64 37.55 -14.54 -4.57
CA ALA A 64 37.51 -13.27 -5.27
C ALA A 64 36.82 -12.23 -4.37
N PRO A 65 37.26 -10.96 -4.38
CA PRO A 65 36.63 -9.91 -3.60
C PRO A 65 35.13 -9.94 -3.88
N SER A 66 34.36 -10.32 -2.85
CA SER A 66 32.90 -10.34 -2.91
C SER A 66 32.47 -8.96 -3.37
N ALA A 67 31.81 -8.89 -4.53
CA ALA A 67 31.23 -7.66 -5.02
C ALA A 67 30.45 -7.03 -3.87
N ALA A 68 30.73 -5.75 -3.58
CA ALA A 68 30.09 -5.05 -2.47
C ALA A 68 28.58 -5.27 -2.57
N ALA A 69 27.97 -5.74 -1.49
CA ALA A 69 26.53 -5.99 -1.47
C ALA A 69 25.80 -4.70 -1.90
N PRO A 70 24.77 -4.79 -2.75
CA PRO A 70 23.98 -3.63 -3.12
C PRO A 70 23.53 -2.92 -1.84
N ARG A 71 23.71 -1.60 -1.76
CA ARG A 71 23.11 -0.77 -0.72
C ARG A 71 21.98 0.03 -1.33
N ALA A 72 20.89 0.21 -0.59
CA ALA A 72 19.91 1.21 -0.96
C ALA A 72 20.53 2.60 -0.76
N THR A 73 20.39 3.47 -1.76
CA THR A 73 20.76 4.89 -1.64
C THR A 73 19.51 5.72 -1.52
N ALA A 74 19.53 6.68 -0.60
CA ALA A 74 18.48 7.65 -0.39
C ALA A 74 18.08 8.35 -1.70
N PRO A 75 16.78 8.43 -2.02
CA PRO A 75 16.33 9.17 -3.19
C PRO A 75 16.42 10.68 -2.97
N THR A 76 16.51 11.41 -4.08
CA THR A 76 16.30 12.86 -4.11
C THR A 76 14.81 13.16 -4.18
N LEU A 77 14.35 14.19 -3.47
CA LEU A 77 12.97 14.64 -3.51
C LEU A 77 12.77 15.73 -4.56
N VAL A 78 11.76 15.58 -5.40
CA VAL A 78 11.24 16.62 -6.28
C VAL A 78 9.78 16.91 -5.96
N THR A 79 9.40 18.18 -6.07
CA THR A 79 8.04 18.66 -5.81
C THR A 79 7.43 19.19 -7.11
N GLY A 80 6.18 18.84 -7.37
CA GLY A 80 5.40 19.36 -8.49
C GLY A 80 4.78 20.72 -8.19
N SER A 81 4.37 21.44 -9.23
CA SER A 81 3.59 22.67 -9.06
C SER A 81 2.19 22.37 -8.49
N GLU A 82 1.68 23.23 -7.62
CA GLU A 82 0.32 23.12 -7.12
C GLU A 82 -0.72 23.28 -8.24
N GLY A 83 -1.74 22.44 -8.24
CA GLY A 83 -2.86 22.54 -9.17
C GLY A 83 -3.85 21.39 -8.97
N ARG A 84 -4.91 21.33 -9.78
CA ARG A 84 -5.86 20.21 -9.76
C ARG A 84 -5.19 18.87 -10.11
N GLN A 85 -4.19 18.94 -10.99
CA GLN A 85 -3.22 17.89 -11.22
C GLN A 85 -1.83 18.47 -11.00
N SER A 86 -0.98 17.70 -10.32
CA SER A 86 0.40 18.05 -10.04
C SER A 86 1.32 16.94 -10.52
N ILE A 87 2.47 17.33 -11.08
CA ILE A 87 3.45 16.43 -11.66
C ILE A 87 4.83 16.81 -11.12
N ALA A 88 5.46 15.89 -10.39
CA ALA A 88 6.83 16.02 -9.91
C ALA A 88 7.76 15.19 -10.80
N ARG A 89 8.58 15.84 -11.63
CA ARG A 89 9.44 15.18 -12.63
C ARG A 89 10.82 14.91 -12.05
N CYS A 90 11.28 13.68 -12.12
CA CYS A 90 12.65 13.37 -11.72
C CYS A 90 13.66 13.98 -12.70
N PRO A 91 14.80 14.52 -12.20
CA PRO A 91 15.83 15.09 -13.06
C PRO A 91 16.53 14.01 -13.90
N ALA A 92 17.25 14.43 -14.93
CA ALA A 92 18.09 13.54 -15.72
C ALA A 92 19.10 12.78 -14.84
N GLY A 93 19.38 11.51 -15.20
CA GLY A 93 20.24 10.62 -14.41
C GLY A 93 19.55 9.98 -13.20
N THR A 94 18.23 10.20 -13.04
CA THR A 94 17.44 9.58 -11.97
C THR A 94 16.11 9.07 -12.50
N THR A 95 15.55 8.07 -11.82
CA THR A 95 14.25 7.46 -12.12
C THR A 95 13.34 7.52 -10.89
N VAL A 96 12.04 7.81 -11.10
CA VAL A 96 11.06 7.79 -10.00
C VAL A 96 10.94 6.39 -9.40
N MET A 97 11.17 6.29 -8.09
CA MET A 97 11.06 5.05 -7.32
C MET A 97 9.91 5.05 -6.30
N GLY A 98 9.31 6.22 -6.06
CA GLY A 98 8.24 6.40 -5.09
C GLY A 98 7.77 7.84 -5.06
N GLY A 99 6.84 8.15 -4.16
CA GLY A 99 6.29 9.49 -4.05
C GLY A 99 5.08 9.56 -3.13
N GLY A 100 4.36 10.66 -3.24
CA GLY A 100 3.17 10.91 -2.46
C GLY A 100 2.49 12.21 -2.88
N TYR A 101 1.60 12.69 -2.03
CA TYR A 101 0.84 13.90 -2.32
C TYR A 101 0.53 14.72 -1.07
N GLN A 102 0.23 15.98 -1.31
CA GLN A 102 -0.41 16.90 -0.36
C GLN A 102 -1.55 17.61 -1.07
N ALA A 103 -2.79 17.33 -0.69
CA ALA A 103 -3.91 18.16 -1.08
C ALA A 103 -3.88 19.44 -0.23
N THR A 104 -3.67 20.57 -0.89
CA THR A 104 -3.60 21.91 -0.28
C THR A 104 -4.98 22.54 -0.14
N ARG A 105 -5.91 22.17 -1.03
CA ARG A 105 -7.34 22.47 -0.91
C ARG A 105 -8.15 21.23 -1.27
N PHE A 106 -9.10 20.86 -0.41
CA PHE A 106 -9.94 19.68 -0.59
C PHE A 106 -11.41 20.04 -0.36
N ALA A 107 -12.26 19.77 -1.34
CA ALA A 107 -13.64 20.26 -1.34
C ALA A 107 -14.54 19.48 -0.37
N ARG A 108 -15.47 20.21 0.26
CA ARG A 108 -16.48 19.67 1.19
C ARG A 108 -17.88 20.18 0.81
N ALA A 109 -18.91 19.44 1.20
CA ALA A 109 -20.31 19.88 1.09
C ALA A 109 -20.62 21.03 2.05
N ASN A 110 -21.72 21.73 1.82
CA ASN A 110 -22.20 22.79 2.71
C ASN A 110 -22.56 22.27 4.12
N GLY A 111 -22.79 20.95 4.25
CA GLY A 111 -22.91 20.24 5.53
C GLY A 111 -21.63 19.51 5.97
N GLY A 112 -20.49 19.82 5.33
CA GLY A 112 -19.11 19.41 5.59
C GLY A 112 -18.68 17.99 5.22
N SER A 113 -19.57 17.14 4.69
CA SER A 113 -19.21 15.82 4.16
C SER A 113 -18.16 15.94 3.05
N VAL A 114 -17.20 15.01 3.05
CA VAL A 114 -16.14 14.97 2.03
C VAL A 114 -16.71 14.34 0.76
N TYR A 115 -16.64 15.06 -0.37
CA TYR A 115 -17.02 14.52 -1.68
C TYR A 115 -15.90 14.61 -2.72
N ASP A 116 -14.74 15.11 -2.32
CA ASP A 116 -13.55 15.15 -3.15
C ASP A 116 -12.75 13.85 -3.02
N TYR A 117 -11.87 13.59 -3.98
CA TYR A 117 -11.15 12.32 -4.07
C TYR A 117 -9.79 12.50 -4.72
N VAL A 118 -8.79 11.75 -4.24
CA VAL A 118 -7.47 11.68 -4.88
C VAL A 118 -7.58 10.82 -6.13
N THR A 119 -7.60 11.46 -7.29
CA THR A 119 -7.82 10.81 -8.59
C THR A 119 -6.57 10.18 -9.17
N ALA A 120 -5.39 10.59 -8.71
CA ALA A 120 -4.13 9.99 -9.10
C ALA A 120 -3.13 10.06 -7.94
N ASN A 121 -2.33 9.02 -7.80
CA ASN A 121 -1.17 8.96 -6.93
C ASN A 121 -0.29 7.80 -7.40
N GLY A 122 0.69 8.08 -8.25
CA GLY A 122 1.56 7.03 -8.81
C GLY A 122 2.59 7.53 -9.82
N PRO A 123 3.55 6.68 -10.19
CA PRO A 123 4.57 7.00 -11.19
C PRO A 123 3.99 7.04 -12.61
N VAL A 124 4.58 7.85 -13.48
CA VAL A 124 4.24 7.95 -14.91
C VAL A 124 5.47 7.69 -15.75
N ALA A 125 5.42 6.65 -16.59
CA ALA A 125 6.57 6.21 -17.38
C ALA A 125 6.98 7.22 -18.46
N ALA A 126 5.99 7.80 -19.16
CA ALA A 126 6.22 8.66 -20.32
C ALA A 126 7.09 9.89 -20.01
N ASP A 127 7.11 10.32 -18.75
CA ASP A 127 7.81 11.54 -18.37
C ASP A 127 8.57 11.45 -17.04
N ASN A 128 8.85 10.22 -16.59
CA ASN A 128 9.66 9.92 -15.42
C ASN A 128 9.25 10.76 -14.19
N SER A 129 7.96 10.70 -13.85
CA SER A 129 7.38 11.60 -12.86
C SER A 129 6.49 10.87 -11.85
N TRP A 130 6.19 11.53 -10.74
CA TRP A 130 5.07 11.18 -9.87
C TRP A 130 3.91 12.13 -10.13
N ARG A 131 2.71 11.58 -10.36
CA ARG A 131 1.50 12.37 -10.57
C ARG A 131 0.57 12.25 -9.36
N ALA A 132 0.06 13.39 -8.92
CA ALA A 132 -1.05 13.49 -7.98
C ALA A 132 -2.21 14.26 -8.62
N GLY A 133 -3.44 13.88 -8.30
CA GLY A 133 -4.63 14.54 -8.84
C GLY A 133 -5.76 14.57 -7.82
N VAL A 134 -6.59 15.61 -7.89
CA VAL A 134 -7.85 15.72 -7.14
C VAL A 134 -9.02 15.84 -8.09
N LEU A 135 -10.20 15.49 -7.61
CA LEU A 135 -11.39 15.36 -8.44
C LEU A 135 -11.99 16.72 -8.77
N ARG A 136 -12.10 17.60 -7.78
CA ARG A 136 -12.90 18.82 -7.90
C ARG A 136 -12.07 19.98 -8.43
N ASP A 137 -12.70 20.82 -9.26
CA ASP A 137 -12.01 21.94 -9.90
C ASP A 137 -11.58 23.05 -8.92
N THR A 138 -12.25 23.12 -7.78
CA THR A 138 -11.91 24.04 -6.69
C THR A 138 -10.78 23.53 -5.80
N SER A 139 -10.31 22.31 -6.01
CA SER A 139 -9.33 21.64 -5.17
C SER A 139 -7.96 21.63 -5.82
N THR A 140 -6.94 21.57 -4.98
CA THR A 140 -5.54 21.62 -5.42
C THR A 140 -4.70 20.62 -4.66
N VAL A 141 -3.68 20.11 -5.34
CA VAL A 141 -2.75 19.10 -4.85
C VAL A 141 -1.33 19.44 -5.31
N VAL A 142 -0.37 18.97 -4.53
CA VAL A 142 1.05 18.97 -4.83
C VAL A 142 1.51 17.51 -4.86
N ALA A 143 2.21 17.13 -5.93
CA ALA A 143 2.84 15.83 -6.08
C ALA A 143 4.27 15.86 -5.54
N TYR A 144 4.72 14.72 -5.01
CA TYR A 144 6.10 14.51 -4.58
C TYR A 144 6.66 13.28 -5.29
N ALA A 145 7.85 13.39 -5.89
CA ALA A 145 8.58 12.28 -6.47
C ALA A 145 9.86 12.01 -5.67
N LEU A 146 10.09 10.75 -5.35
CA LEU A 146 11.35 10.23 -4.81
C LEU A 146 12.11 9.61 -5.98
N CYS A 147 13.26 10.19 -6.31
CA CYS A 147 14.04 9.87 -7.49
C CYS A 147 15.35 9.16 -7.09
N ALA A 148 15.55 7.95 -7.59
CA ALA A 148 16.78 7.19 -7.39
C ALA A 148 17.72 7.36 -8.60
N PRO A 149 19.05 7.33 -8.41
CA PRO A 149 20.00 7.25 -9.52
C PRO A 149 19.69 6.11 -10.51
N ASP A 150 19.88 6.36 -11.80
CA ASP A 150 19.56 5.39 -12.87
C ASP A 150 20.40 4.11 -12.77
N GLU A 151 21.59 4.16 -12.17
CA GLU A 151 22.41 2.97 -11.90
C GLU A 151 21.72 1.94 -10.97
N GLN A 152 20.71 2.35 -10.20
CA GLN A 152 19.90 1.42 -9.41
C GLN A 152 18.89 0.63 -10.29
N GLY A 153 18.70 1.02 -11.55
CA GLY A 153 17.97 0.22 -12.53
C GLY A 153 16.46 0.14 -12.32
N TYR A 154 15.85 1.10 -11.62
CA TYR A 154 14.40 1.19 -11.49
C TYR A 154 13.74 1.40 -12.88
N ARG A 155 12.54 0.85 -13.05
CA ARG A 155 11.72 1.00 -14.26
C ARG A 155 10.26 1.22 -13.88
N ILE A 156 9.49 1.81 -14.79
CA ILE A 156 8.07 2.06 -14.59
C ILE A 156 7.28 1.24 -15.60
N ALA A 157 6.30 0.47 -15.12
CA ALA A 157 5.32 -0.22 -15.96
C ALA A 157 3.96 0.45 -15.85
N THR A 158 3.18 0.44 -16.93
CA THR A 158 1.83 1.01 -16.99
C THR A 158 0.86 -0.06 -17.47
N GLY A 159 -0.24 -0.24 -16.75
CA GLY A 159 -1.31 -1.14 -17.13
C GLY A 159 -2.28 -0.50 -18.13
N ASN A 160 -3.18 -1.30 -18.69
CA ASN A 160 -4.26 -0.77 -19.53
C ASN A 160 -5.36 -0.15 -18.68
N SER A 161 -5.97 0.94 -19.15
CA SER A 161 -7.12 1.55 -18.49
C SER A 161 -8.33 0.62 -18.55
N ALA A 162 -8.83 0.18 -17.41
CA ALA A 162 -9.96 -0.74 -17.29
C ALA A 162 -10.58 -0.64 -15.87
N HIS A 163 -11.64 -1.39 -15.58
CA HIS A 163 -12.19 -1.45 -14.22
C HIS A 163 -11.18 -2.03 -13.21
N GLN A 164 -10.46 -3.07 -13.63
CA GLN A 164 -9.26 -3.57 -12.98
C GLN A 164 -8.09 -3.41 -13.95
N SER A 165 -7.02 -2.79 -13.47
CA SER A 165 -5.79 -2.58 -14.22
C SER A 165 -4.64 -3.23 -13.48
N ASP A 166 -3.80 -3.94 -14.22
CA ASP A 166 -2.59 -4.59 -13.73
C ASP A 166 -1.39 -4.06 -14.52
N ALA A 167 -0.42 -3.46 -13.83
CA ALA A 167 0.82 -2.97 -14.41
C ALA A 167 1.95 -3.98 -14.13
N THR A 168 2.26 -4.82 -15.11
CA THR A 168 3.25 -5.90 -14.96
C THR A 168 4.67 -5.41 -15.18
N CYS A 169 5.55 -5.71 -14.23
CA CYS A 169 6.95 -5.38 -14.34
C CYS A 169 7.65 -6.26 -15.39
N PRO A 170 8.59 -5.69 -16.17
CA PRO A 170 9.31 -6.43 -17.20
C PRO A 170 10.20 -7.54 -16.62
N THR A 171 10.54 -8.52 -17.44
CA THR A 171 11.46 -9.61 -17.07
C THR A 171 12.77 -9.08 -16.47
N GLY A 172 13.27 -9.78 -15.44
CA GLY A 172 14.48 -9.38 -14.71
C GLY A 172 14.25 -8.25 -13.69
N THR A 173 13.00 -7.82 -13.51
CA THR A 173 12.62 -6.85 -12.48
C THR A 173 11.47 -7.37 -11.63
N ARG A 174 11.31 -6.82 -10.43
CA ARG A 174 10.27 -7.13 -9.47
C ARG A 174 9.48 -5.87 -9.11
N VAL A 175 8.16 -5.98 -8.99
CA VAL A 175 7.34 -4.88 -8.45
C VAL A 175 7.72 -4.57 -7.01
N VAL A 176 7.98 -3.30 -6.71
CA VAL A 176 8.38 -2.79 -5.38
C VAL A 176 7.55 -1.60 -4.91
N GLY A 177 6.72 -1.05 -5.78
CA GLY A 177 5.88 0.10 -5.50
C GLY A 177 4.95 0.34 -6.67
N GLY A 178 4.14 1.38 -6.58
CA GLY A 178 3.22 1.74 -7.64
C GLY A 178 2.15 2.69 -7.17
N GLY A 179 1.09 2.74 -7.96
CA GLY A 179 -0.01 3.64 -7.75
C GLY A 179 -1.06 3.50 -8.84
N TYR A 180 -1.84 4.56 -8.99
CA TYR A 180 -2.94 4.58 -9.94
C TYR A 180 -3.22 5.98 -10.48
N GLY A 181 -3.96 6.01 -11.58
CA GLY A 181 -4.72 7.17 -12.05
C GLY A 181 -6.12 6.74 -12.48
N ILE A 182 -7.15 7.44 -12.00
CA ILE A 182 -8.56 7.20 -12.31
C ILE A 182 -8.96 8.09 -13.49
N GLN A 183 -9.53 7.49 -14.53
CA GLN A 183 -10.00 8.18 -15.73
C GLN A 183 -11.49 8.52 -15.67
N SER A 184 -12.29 7.66 -15.05
CA SER A 184 -13.73 7.87 -14.92
C SER A 184 -14.27 7.30 -13.61
N PHE A 185 -15.36 7.90 -13.14
CA PHE A 185 -16.10 7.48 -11.96
C PHE A 185 -17.54 7.16 -12.34
N ALA A 186 -18.11 6.15 -11.69
CA ALA A 186 -19.53 5.96 -11.62
C ALA A 186 -20.13 7.04 -10.71
N ARG A 187 -21.27 7.59 -11.14
CA ARG A 187 -21.98 8.67 -10.44
C ARG A 187 -23.42 8.27 -10.22
N ALA A 188 -23.95 8.60 -9.05
CA ALA A 188 -25.38 8.47 -8.78
C ALA A 188 -26.15 9.55 -9.56
N ASN A 189 -27.46 9.35 -9.71
CA ASN A 189 -28.36 10.39 -10.21
C ASN A 189 -28.23 11.64 -9.32
N GLY A 190 -27.89 12.80 -9.90
CA GLY A 190 -27.57 14.03 -9.17
C GLY A 190 -26.07 14.32 -9.01
N GLY A 191 -25.18 13.45 -9.50
CA GLY A 191 -23.75 13.75 -9.69
C GLY A 191 -22.82 13.39 -8.53
N THR A 192 -23.33 12.80 -7.45
CA THR A 192 -22.54 12.27 -6.33
C THR A 192 -21.74 11.04 -6.76
N ILE A 193 -20.44 11.01 -6.46
CA ILE A 193 -19.59 9.85 -6.73
C ILE A 193 -19.69 8.88 -5.56
N TYR A 194 -19.89 7.60 -5.89
CA TYR A 194 -19.91 6.49 -4.93
C TYR A 194 -18.91 5.41 -5.32
N ASP A 195 -17.85 5.81 -6.02
CA ASP A 195 -16.84 4.90 -6.56
C ASP A 195 -15.43 5.37 -6.20
N TYR A 196 -14.54 4.40 -6.03
CA TYR A 196 -13.24 4.58 -5.39
C TYR A 196 -12.36 3.35 -5.67
N ALA A 197 -11.06 3.50 -5.46
CA ALA A 197 -10.12 2.40 -5.59
C ALA A 197 -10.33 1.36 -4.48
N THR A 198 -10.69 0.13 -4.84
CA THR A 198 -10.79 -1.02 -3.95
C THR A 198 -9.51 -1.82 -3.85
N ALA A 199 -8.57 -1.62 -4.78
CA ALA A 199 -7.24 -2.20 -4.70
C ALA A 199 -6.20 -1.17 -5.15
N ASN A 200 -5.07 -1.17 -4.47
CA ASN A 200 -3.87 -0.44 -4.83
C ASN A 200 -2.69 -1.13 -4.15
N GLY A 201 -2.02 -2.05 -4.83
CA GLY A 201 -0.95 -2.83 -4.21
C GLY A 201 -0.30 -3.87 -5.12
N PRO A 202 0.78 -4.52 -4.66
CA PRO A 202 1.51 -5.50 -5.44
C PRO A 202 0.77 -6.86 -5.50
N VAL A 203 0.83 -7.52 -6.66
CA VAL A 203 0.31 -8.87 -6.88
C VAL A 203 1.49 -9.82 -7.06
N ALA A 204 1.69 -10.72 -6.09
CA ALA A 204 2.88 -11.57 -6.03
C ALA A 204 2.99 -12.57 -7.19
N THR A 205 1.87 -13.12 -7.65
CA THR A 205 1.83 -14.14 -8.71
C THR A 205 2.17 -13.57 -10.07
N ASP A 206 1.79 -12.32 -10.31
CA ASP A 206 1.78 -11.73 -11.65
C ASP A 206 2.90 -10.70 -11.83
N ASN A 207 3.74 -10.51 -10.80
CA ASN A 207 4.79 -9.49 -10.74
C ASN A 207 4.27 -8.11 -11.17
N SER A 208 3.10 -7.74 -10.68
CA SER A 208 2.38 -6.55 -11.12
C SER A 208 1.93 -5.67 -9.97
N TRP A 209 1.61 -4.42 -10.27
CA TRP A 209 0.83 -3.57 -9.38
C TRP A 209 -0.61 -3.54 -9.86
N ARG A 210 -1.57 -3.83 -8.97
CA ARG A 210 -3.00 -3.82 -9.26
C ARG A 210 -3.66 -2.57 -8.73
N ALA A 211 -4.47 -1.97 -9.58
CA ALA A 211 -5.45 -0.96 -9.21
C ALA A 211 -6.85 -1.39 -9.68
N ARG A 212 -7.86 -1.24 -8.83
CA ARG A 212 -9.23 -1.68 -9.16
C ARG A 212 -10.25 -0.69 -8.63
N MET A 213 -11.25 -0.34 -9.44
CA MET A 213 -12.39 0.48 -9.00
C MET A 213 -13.41 -0.38 -8.23
N HIS A 214 -14.37 0.24 -7.56
CA HIS A 214 -15.47 -0.48 -6.94
C HIS A 214 -16.56 -0.81 -7.97
N GLN A 215 -16.87 0.14 -8.85
CA GLN A 215 -17.94 0.01 -9.84
C GLN A 215 -17.40 -0.37 -11.24
N GLY A 216 -18.07 -1.33 -11.87
CA GLY A 216 -17.64 -1.98 -13.12
C GLY A 216 -17.50 -1.07 -14.34
N SER A 217 -18.21 0.07 -14.38
CA SER A 217 -18.18 1.02 -15.51
C SER A 217 -17.05 2.05 -15.43
N SER A 218 -16.39 2.16 -14.28
CA SER A 218 -15.29 3.09 -14.08
C SER A 218 -13.98 2.55 -14.59
N ARG A 219 -13.06 3.49 -14.87
CA ARG A 219 -11.75 3.17 -15.44
C ARG A 219 -10.64 3.71 -14.57
N ILE A 220 -9.70 2.82 -14.27
CA ILE A 220 -8.47 3.09 -13.55
C ILE A 220 -7.30 2.53 -14.36
N THR A 221 -6.15 3.16 -14.23
CA THR A 221 -4.87 2.71 -14.78
C THR A 221 -3.93 2.48 -13.63
N ALA A 222 -3.42 1.26 -13.52
CA ALA A 222 -2.36 0.92 -12.57
C ALA A 222 -1.00 1.33 -13.14
N THR A 223 -0.10 1.66 -12.24
CA THR A 223 1.29 1.99 -12.56
C THR A 223 2.20 1.32 -11.53
N ALA A 224 3.29 0.70 -11.96
CA ALA A 224 4.21 -0.04 -11.09
C ALA A 224 5.61 0.58 -11.13
N VAL A 225 6.27 0.59 -9.97
CA VAL A 225 7.71 0.76 -9.85
C VAL A 225 8.33 -0.63 -9.79
N CYS A 226 9.30 -0.88 -10.66
CA CYS A 226 9.96 -2.15 -10.85
C CYS A 226 11.45 -2.01 -10.52
N ALA A 227 11.96 -2.81 -9.60
CA ALA A 227 13.38 -2.85 -9.24
C ALA A 227 14.06 -4.10 -9.82
N PRO A 228 15.37 -4.10 -10.09
CA PRO A 228 16.10 -5.31 -10.47
C PRO A 228 15.89 -6.47 -9.49
N GLU A 229 15.74 -7.69 -10.01
CA GLU A 229 15.58 -8.89 -9.18
C GLU A 229 16.80 -9.17 -8.29
N SER A 230 17.99 -8.70 -8.70
CA SER A 230 19.22 -8.78 -7.92
C SER A 230 19.15 -8.08 -6.56
N MET A 231 18.20 -7.17 -6.36
CA MET A 231 17.94 -6.54 -5.07
C MET A 231 17.15 -7.45 -4.09
N GLY A 232 16.65 -8.61 -4.55
CA GLY A 232 16.08 -9.64 -3.68
C GLY A 232 14.72 -9.30 -3.05
N HIS A 233 13.96 -8.38 -3.63
CA HIS A 233 12.63 -8.01 -3.13
C HIS A 233 11.63 -9.16 -3.19
N ARG A 234 10.74 -9.23 -2.18
CA ARG A 234 9.68 -10.23 -2.06
C ARG A 234 8.36 -9.57 -1.73
N ILE A 235 7.26 -10.27 -1.97
CA ILE A 235 5.92 -9.82 -1.59
C ILE A 235 5.37 -10.76 -0.54
N ALA A 236 4.83 -10.20 0.54
CA ALA A 236 4.06 -10.93 1.54
C ALA A 236 2.59 -10.52 1.48
N THR A 237 1.70 -11.43 1.86
CA THR A 237 0.25 -11.23 1.82
C THR A 237 -0.33 -11.52 3.19
N GLY A 238 -1.13 -10.57 3.70
CA GLY A 238 -1.83 -10.71 4.97
C GLY A 238 -3.14 -11.50 4.82
N PRO A 239 -3.77 -11.87 5.94
CA PRO A 239 -5.08 -12.53 5.94
C PRO A 239 -6.20 -11.57 5.52
N SER A 240 -7.33 -12.08 5.03
CA SER A 240 -8.54 -11.27 4.84
C SER A 240 -9.23 -11.01 6.19
N ALA A 241 -9.25 -9.76 6.64
CA ALA A 241 -9.77 -9.36 7.96
C ALA A 241 -10.15 -7.87 7.99
N GLY A 242 -10.81 -7.40 9.06
CA GLY A 242 -11.08 -5.96 9.25
C GLY A 242 -9.79 -5.15 9.44
N GLN A 243 -8.80 -5.76 10.09
CA GLN A 243 -7.40 -5.34 10.07
C GLN A 243 -6.55 -6.50 9.54
N SER A 244 -5.77 -6.24 8.50
CA SER A 244 -4.86 -7.20 7.89
C SER A 244 -3.43 -6.72 8.03
N ASP A 245 -2.55 -7.64 8.41
CA ASP A 245 -1.11 -7.40 8.55
C ASP A 245 -0.36 -8.40 7.65
N ALA A 246 0.39 -7.86 6.69
CA ALA A 246 1.24 -8.64 5.80
C ALA A 246 2.68 -8.62 6.33
N THR A 247 3.07 -9.65 7.08
CA THR A 247 4.39 -9.73 7.71
C THR A 247 5.46 -10.19 6.73
N CYS A 248 6.56 -9.43 6.65
CA CYS A 248 7.71 -9.79 5.86
C CYS A 248 8.49 -10.95 6.50
N PRO A 249 9.02 -11.89 5.69
CA PRO A 249 9.76 -13.04 6.19
C PRO A 249 11.06 -12.63 6.89
N THR A 250 11.58 -13.52 7.74
CA THR A 250 12.88 -13.35 8.42
C THR A 250 13.99 -13.01 7.42
N GLY A 251 14.90 -12.11 7.82
CA GLY A 251 15.99 -11.61 6.96
C GLY A 251 15.55 -10.56 5.94
N THR A 252 14.28 -10.13 5.98
CA THR A 252 13.75 -9.03 5.17
C THR A 252 13.08 -7.98 6.04
N ARG A 253 12.92 -6.77 5.49
CA ARG A 253 12.27 -5.61 6.11
C ARG A 253 11.14 -5.12 5.21
N VAL A 254 10.00 -4.75 5.77
CA VAL A 254 8.95 -4.05 5.01
C VAL A 254 9.44 -2.68 4.53
N ILE A 255 9.28 -2.41 3.24
CA ILE A 255 9.69 -1.15 2.60
C ILE A 255 8.56 -0.45 1.84
N GLY A 256 7.42 -1.09 1.72
CA GLY A 256 6.29 -0.62 0.95
C GLY A 256 5.16 -1.61 1.00
N GLY A 257 4.06 -1.30 0.32
CA GLY A 257 2.91 -2.17 0.30
C GLY A 257 1.66 -1.49 -0.21
N GLY A 258 0.54 -2.16 0.00
CA GLY A 258 -0.76 -1.72 -0.43
C GLY A 258 -1.86 -2.59 0.15
N TYR A 259 -3.01 -2.56 -0.52
CA TYR A 259 -4.22 -3.21 -0.03
C TYR A 259 -5.09 -3.74 -1.18
N GLY A 260 -5.93 -4.71 -0.83
CA GLY A 260 -7.05 -5.17 -1.63
C GLY A 260 -8.28 -5.35 -0.76
N ILE A 261 -9.24 -4.43 -0.87
CA ILE A 261 -10.50 -4.48 -0.14
C ILE A 261 -11.41 -5.54 -0.78
N GLN A 262 -11.95 -6.42 0.06
CA GLN A 262 -12.82 -7.52 -0.33
C GLN A 262 -14.30 -7.15 -0.14
N THR A 263 -14.64 -6.53 1.00
CA THR A 263 -16.03 -6.17 1.31
C THR A 263 -16.11 -4.82 2.01
N PHE A 264 -17.25 -4.14 1.81
CA PHE A 264 -17.58 -2.85 2.41
C PHE A 264 -18.83 -2.92 3.24
N VAL A 265 -18.90 -2.02 4.22
CA VAL A 265 -20.15 -1.67 4.89
C VAL A 265 -20.78 -0.48 4.18
N HIS A 266 -22.05 -0.63 3.81
CA HIS A 266 -22.87 0.43 3.21
C HIS A 266 -23.86 0.96 4.23
N ALA A 267 -24.16 2.26 4.17
CA ALA A 267 -25.29 2.83 4.90
C ALA A 267 -26.62 2.39 4.27
N ARG A 268 -27.72 2.52 5.03
CA ARG A 268 -29.07 2.36 4.48
C ARG A 268 -29.26 3.39 3.36
N GLY A 269 -29.43 2.94 2.12
CA GLY A 269 -29.52 3.79 0.93
C GLY A 269 -28.34 3.70 -0.06
N GLY A 270 -27.32 2.88 0.22
CA GLY A 270 -26.26 2.55 -0.75
C GLY A 270 -25.01 3.43 -0.72
N THR A 271 -24.97 4.47 0.11
CA THR A 271 -23.76 5.30 0.30
C THR A 271 -22.69 4.51 1.06
N LEU A 272 -21.43 4.63 0.62
CA LEU A 272 -20.29 4.00 1.29
C LEU A 272 -20.10 4.58 2.68
N TYR A 273 -20.00 3.69 3.65
CA TYR A 273 -19.85 4.04 5.06
C TYR A 273 -18.50 3.58 5.64
N ASP A 274 -17.70 2.95 4.80
CA ASP A 274 -16.46 2.30 5.17
C ASP A 274 -15.31 2.84 4.32
N SER A 275 -14.11 2.87 4.89
CA SER A 275 -12.92 3.43 4.27
C SER A 275 -11.67 2.82 4.86
N LEU A 276 -10.56 2.99 4.17
CA LEU A 276 -9.26 2.51 4.63
C LEU A 276 -8.69 3.47 5.69
N THR A 277 -8.63 3.02 6.94
CA THR A 277 -8.09 3.78 8.08
C THR A 277 -6.60 3.57 8.29
N ALA A 278 -5.99 2.54 7.69
CA ALA A 278 -4.55 2.38 7.71
C ALA A 278 -4.06 1.82 6.38
N ASN A 279 -2.90 2.33 5.94
CA ASN A 279 -2.13 1.80 4.82
C ASN A 279 -0.67 2.23 5.04
N GLY A 280 0.14 1.40 5.66
CA GLY A 280 1.51 1.77 5.98
C GLY A 280 2.30 0.69 6.73
N PRO A 281 3.62 0.92 6.92
CA PRO A 281 4.50 -0.03 7.60
C PRO A 281 4.28 -0.01 9.11
N VAL A 282 4.36 -1.18 9.74
CA VAL A 282 4.33 -1.36 11.20
C VAL A 282 5.69 -1.88 11.66
N ALA A 283 6.44 -1.03 12.35
CA ALA A 283 7.83 -1.31 12.71
C ALA A 283 7.99 -2.53 13.63
N THR A 284 7.12 -2.66 14.64
CA THR A 284 7.19 -3.73 15.66
C THR A 284 6.98 -5.12 15.07
N ASP A 285 6.16 -5.20 14.01
CA ASP A 285 5.66 -6.46 13.47
C ASP A 285 6.31 -6.81 12.13
N ASN A 286 7.24 -5.96 11.65
CA ASN A 286 7.85 -6.05 10.32
C ASN A 286 6.80 -6.29 9.21
N SER A 287 5.70 -5.54 9.26
CA SER A 287 4.53 -5.80 8.42
C SER A 287 4.02 -4.55 7.73
N TRP A 288 3.25 -4.76 6.66
CA TRP A 288 2.39 -3.71 6.11
C TRP A 288 0.97 -3.90 6.64
N ARG A 289 0.38 -2.85 7.21
CA ARG A 289 -0.99 -2.88 7.75
C ARG A 289 -1.96 -2.21 6.80
N ALA A 290 -3.06 -2.90 6.54
CA ALA A 290 -4.26 -2.33 5.94
C ALA A 290 -5.44 -2.52 6.92
N ARG A 291 -6.24 -1.49 7.16
CA ARG A 291 -7.37 -1.56 8.09
C ARG A 291 -8.60 -0.86 7.53
N MET A 292 -9.76 -1.51 7.64
CA MET A 292 -11.06 -0.92 7.35
C MET A 292 -11.56 -0.09 8.53
N LEU A 293 -12.37 0.92 8.26
CA LEU A 293 -12.99 1.77 9.26
C LEU A 293 -14.01 0.98 10.09
N HIS A 294 -14.74 0.07 9.45
CA HIS A 294 -15.65 -0.86 10.10
C HIS A 294 -15.06 -2.27 10.18
N ASP A 295 -15.18 -2.89 11.36
CA ASP A 295 -14.64 -4.24 11.60
C ASP A 295 -15.39 -5.34 10.83
N SER A 296 -16.56 -5.05 10.26
CA SER A 296 -17.29 -5.93 9.35
C SER A 296 -16.81 -5.83 7.90
N GLY A 297 -16.09 -4.77 7.52
CA GLY A 297 -15.34 -4.70 6.28
C GLY A 297 -14.20 -5.73 6.28
N ARG A 298 -13.74 -6.10 5.08
CA ARG A 298 -12.63 -7.05 4.92
C ARG A 298 -11.62 -6.49 3.94
N VAL A 299 -10.35 -6.51 4.34
CA VAL A 299 -9.21 -6.09 3.54
C VAL A 299 -8.09 -7.11 3.63
N ILE A 300 -7.29 -7.18 2.57
CA ILE A 300 -6.02 -7.91 2.52
C ILE A 300 -4.90 -6.87 2.44
N ALA A 301 -3.96 -6.92 3.36
CA ALA A 301 -2.72 -6.16 3.28
C ALA A 301 -1.71 -6.87 2.38
N LEU A 302 -0.88 -6.09 1.70
CA LEU A 302 0.15 -6.55 0.79
C LEU A 302 1.44 -5.82 1.14
N ALA A 303 2.52 -6.54 1.47
CA ALA A 303 3.80 -5.95 1.83
C ALA A 303 4.84 -6.19 0.74
N VAL A 304 5.65 -5.17 0.46
CA VAL A 304 6.91 -5.29 -0.25
C VAL A 304 8.03 -5.39 0.77
N CYS A 305 8.79 -6.47 0.67
CA CYS A 305 9.84 -6.84 1.61
C CYS A 305 11.20 -6.78 0.90
N ALA A 306 12.17 -6.12 1.52
CA ALA A 306 13.52 -6.00 0.99
C ALA A 306 14.53 -6.68 1.93
N PRO A 307 15.64 -7.24 1.44
CA PRO A 307 16.67 -7.81 2.31
C PRO A 307 17.16 -6.80 3.36
N GLU A 308 17.39 -7.25 4.59
CA GLU A 308 17.87 -6.37 5.66
C GLU A 308 19.26 -5.77 5.37
N SER A 309 20.05 -6.43 4.52
CA SER A 309 21.34 -5.92 4.04
C SER A 309 21.24 -4.58 3.29
N LEU A 310 20.05 -4.22 2.78
CA LEU A 310 19.81 -2.93 2.14
C LEU A 310 19.67 -1.78 3.16
N GLY A 311 19.53 -2.08 4.46
CA GLY A 311 19.63 -1.10 5.54
C GLY A 311 18.41 -0.21 5.75
N TYR A 312 17.24 -0.55 5.19
CA TYR A 312 16.01 0.20 5.42
C TYR A 312 15.59 0.20 6.90
N ARG A 313 15.05 1.34 7.35
CA ARG A 313 14.49 1.52 8.70
C ARG A 313 13.06 2.05 8.62
N ILE A 314 12.29 1.85 9.68
CA ILE A 314 10.93 2.37 9.80
C ILE A 314 10.92 3.40 10.93
N ALA A 315 10.29 4.55 10.68
CA ALA A 315 10.04 5.55 11.71
C ALA A 315 8.54 5.79 11.87
N THR A 316 8.13 6.10 13.10
CA THR A 316 6.73 6.30 13.48
C THR A 316 6.59 7.69 14.07
N GLY A 317 5.62 8.47 13.57
CA GLY A 317 5.28 9.78 14.10
C GLY A 317 4.35 9.70 15.31
N PRO A 318 4.13 10.82 16.02
CA PRO A 318 3.14 10.89 17.08
C PRO A 318 1.71 10.82 16.54
N SER A 319 0.75 10.41 17.36
CA SER A 319 -0.68 10.54 17.03
C SER A 319 -1.10 12.02 17.12
N ALA A 320 -1.38 12.63 15.97
CA ALA A 320 -1.70 14.05 15.87
C ALA A 320 -2.64 14.29 14.68
N ARG A 321 -3.23 15.49 14.57
CA ARG A 321 -3.95 15.87 13.34
C ARG A 321 -2.97 15.94 12.16
N ASP A 322 -1.82 16.55 12.40
CA ASP A 322 -0.69 16.64 11.49
C ASP A 322 0.48 15.88 12.11
N SER A 323 0.75 14.68 11.60
CA SER A 323 1.78 13.78 12.11
C SER A 323 2.96 13.74 11.15
N GLN A 324 4.17 13.67 11.71
CA GLN A 324 5.39 13.49 10.94
C GLN A 324 6.25 12.39 11.56
N ALA A 325 6.68 11.44 10.73
CA ALA A 325 7.62 10.39 11.07
C ALA A 325 9.01 10.77 10.56
N ALA A 326 9.89 11.21 11.45
CA ALA A 326 11.25 11.62 11.09
C ALA A 326 12.17 10.41 10.91
N CYS A 327 12.89 10.40 9.79
CA CYS A 327 13.90 9.39 9.55
C CYS A 327 15.12 9.59 10.47
N PRO A 328 15.71 8.50 11.01
CA PRO A 328 16.93 8.58 11.80
C PRO A 328 18.09 9.25 11.04
N ALA A 329 19.06 9.78 11.79
CA ALA A 329 20.29 10.31 11.21
C ALA A 329 20.96 9.28 10.27
N GLY A 330 21.52 9.77 9.16
CA GLY A 330 22.11 8.94 8.11
C GLY A 330 21.10 8.26 7.17
N THR A 331 19.79 8.55 7.31
CA THR A 331 18.75 8.01 6.43
C THR A 331 17.82 9.10 5.89
N ARG A 332 17.12 8.82 4.79
CA ARG A 332 16.10 9.69 4.18
C ARG A 332 14.88 8.87 3.78
N VAL A 333 13.75 9.54 3.62
CA VAL A 333 12.50 8.92 3.22
C VAL A 333 12.63 8.26 1.84
N ALA A 334 12.23 6.99 1.76
CA ALA A 334 12.07 6.22 0.52
C ALA A 334 10.62 5.82 0.25
N GLY A 335 9.72 6.07 1.21
CA GLY A 335 8.30 5.80 1.12
C GLY A 335 7.62 5.96 2.47
N GLY A 336 6.35 5.62 2.57
CA GLY A 336 5.62 5.70 3.82
C GLY A 336 4.14 5.41 3.68
N GLY A 337 3.41 5.78 4.72
CA GLY A 337 1.98 5.56 4.84
C GLY A 337 1.41 6.21 6.08
N TYR A 338 0.23 5.75 6.47
CA TYR A 338 -0.51 6.33 7.58
C TYR A 338 -1.32 5.29 8.36
N GLY A 339 -1.63 5.63 9.61
CA GLY A 339 -2.61 4.93 10.44
C GLY A 339 -3.49 5.91 11.19
N VAL A 340 -4.77 5.99 10.83
CA VAL A 340 -5.77 6.82 11.50
C VAL A 340 -6.07 6.24 12.89
N GLN A 341 -5.99 7.08 13.90
CA GLN A 341 -6.30 6.77 15.29
C GLN A 341 -7.68 7.27 15.71
N ARG A 342 -8.12 8.39 15.15
CA ARG A 342 -9.43 8.94 15.38
C ARG A 342 -9.99 9.48 14.08
N PHE A 343 -11.15 8.96 13.70
CA PHE A 343 -11.88 9.34 12.52
C PHE A 343 -13.14 10.10 12.92
N VAL A 344 -13.46 11.19 12.21
CA VAL A 344 -14.65 12.00 12.45
C VAL A 344 -15.73 11.63 11.44
N ARG A 345 -16.97 11.51 11.91
CA ARG A 345 -18.14 11.18 11.10
C ARG A 345 -19.18 12.31 11.17
N ALA A 346 -19.96 12.47 10.11
CA ALA A 346 -21.14 13.36 10.13
C ALA A 346 -22.26 12.77 11.00
N ASN A 347 -23.31 13.56 11.25
CA ASN A 347 -24.59 13.02 11.72
C ASN A 347 -25.13 12.01 10.69
N GLY A 348 -25.58 10.83 11.14
CA GLY A 348 -25.91 9.70 10.24
C GLY A 348 -24.71 8.83 9.85
N GLY A 349 -23.50 9.33 10.10
CA GLY A 349 -22.19 8.68 10.14
C GLY A 349 -21.43 8.50 8.81
N GLU A 350 -21.80 9.30 7.82
CA GLU A 350 -20.99 9.51 6.61
C GLU A 350 -19.55 9.90 6.95
N ILE A 351 -18.65 9.59 6.01
CA ILE A 351 -17.23 9.92 6.11
C ILE A 351 -17.03 11.44 6.03
N TYR A 352 -16.47 12.01 7.10
CA TYR A 352 -16.27 13.45 7.26
C TYR A 352 -14.80 13.85 7.38
N ASP A 353 -13.92 12.86 7.44
CA ASP A 353 -12.51 13.01 7.64
C ASP A 353 -11.74 12.17 6.63
N TYR A 354 -10.59 12.65 6.19
CA TYR A 354 -9.79 11.99 5.16
C TYR A 354 -8.31 12.38 5.31
N PRO A 355 -7.37 11.45 5.14
CA PRO A 355 -5.96 11.80 5.02
C PRO A 355 -5.74 12.63 3.75
N VAL A 356 -5.47 13.93 3.89
CA VAL A 356 -5.25 14.85 2.75
C VAL A 356 -3.78 15.10 2.48
N VAL A 357 -2.90 14.65 3.37
CA VAL A 357 -1.46 14.56 3.12
C VAL A 357 -1.04 13.13 3.38
N ASN A 358 -0.28 12.57 2.44
CA ASN A 358 0.41 11.30 2.59
C ASN A 358 1.63 11.33 1.66
N GLY A 359 2.74 11.85 2.18
CA GLY A 359 3.93 12.08 1.37
C GLY A 359 5.14 12.55 2.16
N PRO A 360 6.31 12.64 1.51
CA PRO A 360 7.53 13.16 2.13
C PRO A 360 7.39 14.65 2.44
N THR A 361 8.09 15.11 3.48
CA THR A 361 8.30 16.54 3.75
C THR A 361 9.45 17.11 2.91
N PRO A 362 9.55 18.44 2.76
CA PRO A 362 10.67 19.08 2.08
C PRO A 362 12.03 18.55 2.59
N GLY A 363 12.89 18.17 1.65
CA GLY A 363 14.18 17.54 1.95
C GLY A 363 14.11 16.04 2.28
N ALA A 364 12.96 15.37 2.20
CA ALA A 364 12.82 13.93 2.46
C ALA A 364 13.37 13.47 3.82
N THR A 365 13.26 14.32 4.86
CA THR A 365 13.69 13.99 6.23
C THR A 365 12.60 13.31 7.05
N SER A 366 11.32 13.51 6.68
CA SER A 366 10.19 12.88 7.36
C SER A 366 9.05 12.55 6.39
N TRP A 367 8.22 11.58 6.75
CA TRP A 367 6.93 11.35 6.10
C TRP A 367 5.84 12.07 6.86
N ARG A 368 4.94 12.77 6.16
CA ARG A 368 3.83 13.53 6.75
C ARG A 368 2.49 12.88 6.41
N ALA A 369 1.63 12.79 7.42
CA ALA A 369 0.23 12.44 7.27
C ALA A 369 -0.64 13.50 7.97
N HIS A 370 -1.67 13.99 7.29
CA HIS A 370 -2.54 15.05 7.82
C HIS A 370 -4.02 14.70 7.63
N MET A 371 -4.80 14.78 8.70
CA MET A 371 -6.25 14.63 8.66
C MET A 371 -6.92 15.95 8.29
N LEU A 372 -7.89 15.86 7.38
CA LEU A 372 -8.69 16.99 6.92
C LEU A 372 -9.44 17.68 8.08
N HIS A 373 -10.03 16.91 8.99
CA HIS A 373 -10.80 17.44 10.11
C HIS A 373 -9.93 17.73 11.35
N ASP A 374 -10.24 18.82 12.05
CA ASP A 374 -9.46 19.36 13.18
C ASP A 374 -9.34 18.38 14.37
N SER A 375 -10.41 17.62 14.60
CA SER A 375 -10.47 16.58 15.63
C SER A 375 -10.00 15.20 15.17
N GLY A 376 -9.64 15.05 13.89
CA GLY A 376 -9.02 13.85 13.35
C GLY A 376 -7.63 13.61 13.96
N ARG A 377 -7.24 12.33 14.06
CA ARG A 377 -5.89 11.94 14.50
C ARG A 377 -5.34 10.84 13.62
N VAL A 378 -4.09 11.00 13.19
CA VAL A 378 -3.33 10.09 12.35
C VAL A 378 -1.92 9.93 12.90
N ILE A 379 -1.32 8.80 12.57
CA ILE A 379 0.10 8.50 12.76
C ILE A 379 0.71 8.44 11.37
N ALA A 380 1.74 9.26 11.13
CA ALA A 380 2.59 9.13 9.96
C ALA A 380 3.57 7.97 10.15
N LEU A 381 3.87 7.27 9.07
CA LEU A 381 4.75 6.10 9.06
C LEU A 381 5.74 6.27 7.91
N ALA A 382 7.03 6.29 8.19
CA ALA A 382 8.08 6.49 7.18
C ALA A 382 8.89 5.21 6.96
N VAL A 383 9.24 4.94 5.71
CA VAL A 383 10.30 4.02 5.32
C VAL A 383 11.52 4.86 4.98
N CYS A 384 12.66 4.54 5.59
CA CYS A 384 13.88 5.32 5.54
C CYS A 384 15.02 4.50 4.92
N ALA A 385 15.59 4.98 3.82
CA ALA A 385 16.76 4.40 3.16
C ALA A 385 18.06 5.05 3.66
N PRO A 386 19.19 4.30 3.73
CA PRO A 386 20.51 4.86 4.00
C PRO A 386 20.94 5.92 2.99
N THR A 387 21.74 6.90 3.41
CA THR A 387 22.20 8.01 2.54
C THR A 387 23.47 7.73 1.73
N GLY A 388 24.09 6.56 1.88
CA GLY A 388 25.35 6.20 1.23
C GLY A 388 26.55 6.39 2.14
#